data_AF-A0A8B7NSZ6-F1
#
_entry.id   AF-A0A8B7NSZ6-F1
#
_cell.length_a   1.000
_cell.length_b   1.000
_cell.length_c   1.000
_cell.angle_alpha   90.00
_cell.angle_beta   90.00
_cell.angle_gamma   90.00
#
_symmetry.space_group_name_H-M   'P 1'
#
loop_
_entity.id
_entity.type
_entity.pdbx_description
1 polymer ?
#
loop_
_entity_poly.entity_id
_entity_poly.type
_entity_poly.pdbx_seq_one_letter_code
_entity_poly.pdbx_strand_id
1 'polypeptide(L)'
;MDSITSNNGEIFKHEMDAGPSCIEIEQPQIDYDHQKQLQAPVDPRTCIVLHPGSRNLRLGRPSDSQPYTVLHAIARRLRNTNLTSARRRDPIIVPLTKISSDKLEEVEECRIKVSNILQASLKSDGSQRYATPLKQIAAHNRRVTPTIDEFSSPCPPLLHPSEDYLIGDQVLNISPEAPYHIHFPWQRGDLNTHSGISGSLTAVMADLETIWSCAIEDKLGISRKEFKNFRCCVVIPALYSREHVVHITRLLLDTMGFAACFVFQVSDVHQIEVMFRFEMPSTMSNLMEVE
;
A
#
# COMPACT_ATOMS: atom_id res chain seq x y z
N MET A 1 10.32 -41.76 97.67
CA MET A 1 9.34 -41.97 96.58
C MET A 1 10.03 -41.74 95.24
N ASP A 2 11.10 -42.52 95.03
CA ASP A 2 11.19 -43.63 94.08
C ASP A 2 10.96 -43.30 92.59
N SER A 3 12.03 -43.24 91.78
CA SER A 3 12.62 -44.31 90.92
C SER A 3 11.78 -44.71 89.69
N ILE A 4 12.22 -44.48 88.44
CA ILE A 4 13.16 -45.25 87.58
C ILE A 4 12.42 -46.12 86.52
N THR A 5 12.63 -45.73 85.26
CA THR A 5 12.85 -46.49 83.99
C THR A 5 11.83 -47.44 83.35
N SER A 6 11.75 -47.25 82.01
CA SER A 6 11.88 -48.22 80.90
C SER A 6 10.65 -48.64 80.08
N ASN A 7 10.71 -48.24 78.79
CA ASN A 7 10.52 -48.98 77.53
C ASN A 7 9.46 -50.11 77.42
N ASN A 8 8.64 -50.03 76.36
CA ASN A 8 8.59 -50.97 75.22
C ASN A 8 7.27 -50.80 74.42
N GLY A 9 7.30 -51.07 73.11
CA GLY A 9 6.11 -51.58 72.40
C GLY A 9 5.81 -50.99 71.03
N GLU A 10 6.12 -51.76 70.01
CA GLU A 10 5.91 -51.57 68.56
C GLU A 10 4.49 -52.00 68.07
N ILE A 11 4.08 -51.45 66.90
CA ILE A 11 3.41 -52.12 65.73
C ILE A 11 1.85 -52.16 65.55
N PHE A 12 1.41 -51.49 64.44
CA PHE A 12 0.30 -51.73 63.45
C PHE A 12 -1.18 -51.57 63.91
N LYS A 13 -2.16 -50.94 63.20
CA LYS A 13 -2.47 -50.72 61.76
C LYS A 13 -3.64 -49.72 61.57
N HIS A 14 -3.81 -49.25 60.32
CA HIS A 14 -5.02 -48.72 59.63
C HIS A 14 -5.33 -47.20 59.62
N GLU A 15 -4.93 -46.60 58.47
CA GLU A 15 -5.81 -45.98 57.45
C GLU A 15 -6.33 -44.54 57.63
N MET A 16 -6.25 -43.80 56.50
CA MET A 16 -7.03 -42.64 56.03
C MET A 16 -6.28 -41.31 55.79
N ASP A 17 -6.08 -41.09 54.49
CA ASP A 17 -6.14 -39.85 53.70
C ASP A 17 -5.22 -38.65 53.96
N ALA A 18 -4.32 -38.45 52.99
CA ALA A 18 -3.71 -37.18 52.65
C ALA A 18 -4.28 -36.67 51.31
N GLY A 19 -4.90 -35.48 51.32
CA GLY A 19 -5.24 -34.64 50.17
C GLY A 19 -5.28 -33.17 50.66
N PRO A 20 -4.94 -32.17 49.82
CA PRO A 20 -5.56 -31.98 48.51
C PRO A 20 -4.56 -31.92 47.35
N SER A 21 -4.93 -32.55 46.24
CA SER A 21 -4.27 -32.48 44.94
C SER A 21 -4.58 -31.14 44.25
N CYS A 22 -3.53 -30.45 43.80
CA CYS A 22 -3.63 -29.39 42.82
C CYS A 22 -4.12 -29.99 41.49
N ILE A 23 -5.19 -29.43 40.94
CA ILE A 23 -5.67 -29.77 39.59
C ILE A 23 -4.77 -29.01 38.60
N GLU A 24 -3.86 -29.71 37.94
CA GLU A 24 -3.20 -29.21 36.74
C GLU A 24 -4.21 -29.19 35.59
N ILE A 25 -4.48 -28.01 35.05
CA ILE A 25 -5.27 -27.83 33.84
C ILE A 25 -4.31 -28.11 32.67
N GLU A 26 -4.45 -29.28 32.03
CA GLU A 26 -3.73 -29.59 30.79
C GLU A 26 -4.11 -28.56 29.71
N GLN A 27 -3.11 -27.80 29.25
CA GLN A 27 -3.24 -26.95 28.07
C GLN A 27 -3.34 -27.84 26.81
N PRO A 28 -4.19 -27.50 25.83
CA PRO A 28 -4.35 -28.31 24.63
C PRO A 28 -3.02 -28.39 23.87
N GLN A 29 -2.56 -29.63 23.64
CA GLN A 29 -1.39 -29.94 22.83
C GLN A 29 -1.67 -29.52 21.38
N ILE A 30 -1.14 -28.37 20.97
CA ILE A 30 -1.10 -27.95 19.57
C ILE A 30 -0.11 -28.89 18.86
N ASP A 31 -0.61 -29.64 17.89
CA ASP A 31 0.16 -30.55 17.06
C ASP A 31 1.24 -29.78 16.28
N TYR A 32 2.49 -29.86 16.77
CA TYR A 32 3.67 -29.22 16.19
C TYR A 32 4.03 -29.74 14.78
N ASP A 33 3.47 -30.88 14.35
CA ASP A 33 3.74 -31.43 13.00
C ASP A 33 2.92 -30.71 11.91
N HIS A 34 1.75 -30.16 12.22
CA HIS A 34 0.99 -29.33 11.28
C HIS A 34 1.71 -28.01 10.97
N GLN A 35 2.42 -27.41 11.94
CA GLN A 35 3.19 -26.19 11.71
C GLN A 35 4.44 -26.42 10.85
N LYS A 36 4.99 -27.64 10.79
CA LYS A 36 6.15 -27.96 9.96
C LYS A 36 5.81 -28.16 8.48
N GLN A 37 4.59 -28.58 8.15
CA GLN A 37 4.19 -28.74 6.74
C GLN A 37 3.97 -27.42 5.99
N LEU A 38 3.78 -26.30 6.71
CA LEU A 38 3.67 -24.95 6.14
C LEU A 38 5.01 -24.26 5.83
N GLN A 39 6.15 -24.87 6.19
CA GLN A 39 7.50 -24.32 5.97
C GLN A 39 8.20 -24.88 4.72
N ALA A 40 7.45 -25.18 3.65
CA ALA A 40 8.09 -25.43 2.37
C ALA A 40 8.74 -24.12 1.88
N PRO A 41 10.05 -24.10 1.53
CA PRO A 41 10.69 -22.90 1.01
C PRO A 41 9.94 -22.42 -0.23
N VAL A 42 9.34 -21.23 -0.13
CA VAL A 42 8.58 -20.62 -1.21
C VAL A 42 9.56 -20.24 -2.31
N ASP A 43 9.40 -20.81 -3.52
CA ASP A 43 10.20 -20.41 -4.67
C ASP A 43 9.90 -18.93 -4.98
N PRO A 44 10.89 -18.02 -4.87
CA PRO A 44 10.69 -16.60 -5.09
C PRO A 44 10.21 -16.28 -6.51
N ARG A 45 10.45 -17.16 -7.49
CA ARG A 45 9.98 -17.00 -8.88
C ARG A 45 8.48 -17.21 -9.03
N THR A 46 7.87 -17.91 -8.07
CA THR A 46 6.42 -18.18 -8.01
C THR A 46 5.68 -17.18 -7.11
N CYS A 47 6.35 -16.09 -6.71
CA CYS A 47 5.77 -15.05 -5.88
C CYS A 47 5.70 -13.72 -6.66
N ILE A 48 4.58 -13.02 -6.52
CA ILE A 48 4.37 -11.68 -7.05
C ILE A 48 4.15 -10.75 -5.87
N VAL A 49 4.91 -9.66 -5.81
CA VAL A 49 4.73 -8.61 -4.82
C VAL A 49 3.96 -7.46 -5.46
N LEU A 50 2.89 -7.03 -4.81
CA LEU A 50 2.10 -5.85 -5.15
C LEU A 50 2.25 -4.81 -4.04
N HIS A 51 2.71 -3.63 -4.42
CA HIS A 51 2.78 -2.47 -3.55
C HIS A 51 1.92 -1.34 -4.13
N PRO A 52 0.62 -1.32 -3.78
CA PRO A 52 -0.29 -0.28 -4.20
C PRO A 52 0.04 1.05 -3.54
N GLY A 53 0.08 2.11 -4.34
CA GLY A 53 0.27 3.47 -3.87
C GLY A 53 -0.74 4.43 -4.48
N SER A 54 -0.87 5.62 -3.89
CA SER A 54 -1.89 6.61 -4.32
C SER A 54 -1.68 7.12 -5.75
N ARG A 55 -0.43 7.13 -6.21
CA ARG A 55 -0.07 7.59 -7.57
C ARG A 55 0.39 6.43 -8.43
N ASN A 56 1.28 5.59 -7.89
CA ASN A 56 1.90 4.51 -8.63
C ASN A 56 1.66 3.20 -7.91
N LEU A 57 1.40 2.16 -8.70
CA LEU A 57 1.47 0.77 -8.29
C LEU A 57 2.88 0.28 -8.61
N ARG A 58 3.54 -0.32 -7.62
CA ARG A 58 4.79 -1.06 -7.84
C ARG A 58 4.49 -2.55 -7.80
N LEU A 59 5.05 -3.30 -8.73
CA LEU A 59 4.88 -4.74 -8.79
C LEU A 59 6.15 -5.41 -9.32
N GLY A 60 6.37 -6.67 -8.94
CA GLY A 60 7.55 -7.42 -9.37
C GLY A 60 7.60 -8.79 -8.72
N ARG A 61 8.53 -9.63 -9.17
CA ARG A 61 8.91 -10.85 -8.45
C ARG A 61 9.99 -10.49 -7.42
N PRO A 62 10.04 -11.18 -6.26
CA PRO A 62 11.17 -11.04 -5.33
C PRO A 62 12.54 -11.33 -5.95
N SER A 63 12.58 -12.08 -7.06
CA SER A 63 13.80 -12.35 -7.82
C SER A 63 14.24 -11.22 -8.75
N ASP A 64 13.38 -10.21 -9.00
CA ASP A 64 13.67 -9.14 -9.95
C ASP A 64 14.60 -8.09 -9.31
N SER A 65 15.50 -7.52 -10.10
CA SER A 65 16.45 -6.51 -9.61
C SER A 65 15.78 -5.19 -9.18
N GLN A 66 14.64 -4.87 -9.78
CA GLN A 66 13.86 -3.67 -9.49
C GLN A 66 12.38 -3.93 -9.78
N PRO A 67 11.44 -3.41 -8.95
CA PRO A 67 10.02 -3.49 -9.27
C PRO A 67 9.66 -2.61 -10.47
N TYR A 68 8.72 -3.09 -11.27
CA TYR A 68 8.03 -2.26 -12.25
C TYR A 68 7.16 -1.23 -11.55
N THR A 69 7.09 -0.03 -12.13
CA THR A 69 6.23 1.04 -11.67
C THR A 69 5.25 1.40 -12.77
N VAL A 70 3.96 1.42 -12.44
CA VAL A 70 2.88 1.84 -13.35
C VAL A 70 2.01 2.88 -12.63
N LEU A 71 1.45 3.84 -13.37
CA LEU A 71 0.46 4.74 -12.80
C LEU A 71 -0.74 3.93 -12.27
N HIS A 72 -1.15 4.20 -11.03
CA HIS A 72 -2.27 3.54 -10.38
C HIS A 72 -3.60 4.23 -10.74
N ALA A 73 -3.89 4.27 -12.04
CA ALA A 73 -5.06 4.92 -12.58
C ALA A 73 -5.72 4.08 -13.66
N ILE A 74 -7.03 4.25 -13.80
CA ILE A 74 -7.83 3.69 -14.87
C ILE A 74 -8.68 4.79 -15.49
N ALA A 75 -8.78 4.76 -16.82
CA ALA A 75 -9.73 5.55 -17.57
C ALA A 75 -10.83 4.63 -18.10
N ARG A 76 -12.10 4.93 -17.83
CA ARG A 76 -13.25 4.18 -18.35
C ARG A 76 -14.08 5.02 -19.30
N ARG A 77 -14.44 4.45 -20.44
CA ARG A 77 -15.22 5.13 -21.49
C ARG A 77 -16.65 5.41 -21.01
N LEU A 78 -17.16 6.61 -21.30
CA LEU A 78 -18.57 6.94 -21.10
C LEU A 78 -19.43 6.14 -22.09
N ARG A 79 -20.39 5.38 -21.57
CA ARG A 79 -21.41 4.73 -22.41
C ARG A 79 -22.42 5.73 -22.98
N ASN A 80 -22.73 6.80 -22.23
CA ASN A 80 -23.67 7.84 -22.64
C ASN A 80 -22.96 9.20 -22.73
N THR A 81 -22.60 9.60 -23.95
CA THR A 81 -21.92 10.87 -24.25
C THR A 81 -22.79 12.12 -24.01
N ASN A 82 -24.11 11.96 -23.85
CA ASN A 82 -25.04 13.07 -23.61
C ASN A 82 -24.97 13.64 -22.17
N LEU A 83 -24.24 13.01 -21.24
CA LEU A 83 -24.03 13.48 -19.87
C LEU A 83 -22.59 14.04 -19.68
N THR A 84 -22.15 14.92 -20.58
CA THR A 84 -20.83 15.58 -20.49
C THR A 84 -20.60 16.29 -19.14
N SER A 85 -21.66 16.76 -18.48
CA SER A 85 -21.63 17.36 -17.14
C SER A 85 -21.37 16.36 -15.99
N ALA A 86 -21.40 15.06 -16.25
CA ALA A 86 -21.11 14.01 -15.28
C ALA A 86 -19.66 13.47 -15.38
N ARG A 87 -18.81 14.06 -16.22
CA ARG A 87 -17.42 13.61 -16.41
C ARG A 87 -16.60 13.80 -15.13
N ARG A 88 -16.49 12.72 -14.34
CA ARG A 88 -15.56 12.65 -13.21
C ARG A 88 -14.13 12.39 -13.68
N ARG A 89 -13.21 13.25 -13.26
CA ARG A 89 -11.77 13.02 -13.34
C ARG A 89 -11.17 13.27 -11.97
N ASP A 90 -10.69 12.21 -11.38
CA ASP A 90 -9.94 12.31 -10.14
C ASP A 90 -8.65 13.10 -10.42
N PRO A 91 -8.33 14.10 -9.58
CA PRO A 91 -7.29 15.05 -9.90
C PRO A 91 -5.91 14.42 -9.69
N ILE A 92 -5.08 14.47 -10.73
CA ILE A 92 -3.69 13.97 -10.71
C ILE A 92 -2.82 14.84 -9.78
N ILE A 93 -3.12 16.15 -9.77
CA ILE A 93 -2.49 17.15 -8.90
C ILE A 93 -3.45 17.41 -7.74
N VAL A 94 -2.93 17.67 -6.54
CA VAL A 94 -3.77 18.08 -5.41
C VAL A 94 -4.69 19.22 -5.86
N PRO A 95 -6.02 19.03 -5.83
CA PRO A 95 -6.93 20.02 -6.35
C PRO A 95 -6.77 21.29 -5.55
N LEU A 96 -6.74 22.44 -6.24
CA LEU A 96 -6.77 23.76 -5.63
C LEU A 96 -8.06 23.86 -4.81
N THR A 97 -7.96 23.60 -3.50
CA THR A 97 -9.07 23.79 -2.59
C THR A 97 -9.40 25.27 -2.57
N LYS A 98 -10.69 25.62 -2.57
CA LYS A 98 -11.10 27.00 -2.36
C LYS A 98 -10.71 27.37 -0.93
N ILE A 99 -9.59 28.08 -0.81
CA ILE A 99 -9.09 28.58 0.47
C ILE A 99 -10.05 29.67 0.92
N SER A 100 -10.73 29.48 2.05
CA SER A 100 -11.55 30.54 2.67
C SER A 100 -10.64 31.69 3.12
N SER A 101 -11.19 32.90 3.26
CA SER A 101 -10.41 34.08 3.68
C SER A 101 -9.58 33.80 4.94
N ASP A 102 -10.20 33.19 5.95
CA ASP A 102 -9.54 32.85 7.22
C ASP A 102 -8.37 31.86 7.05
N LYS A 103 -8.50 30.88 6.14
CA LYS A 103 -7.42 29.93 5.85
C LYS A 103 -6.31 30.55 5.02
N LEU A 104 -6.61 31.59 4.24
CA LEU A 104 -5.62 32.29 3.43
C LEU A 104 -4.68 33.09 4.34
N GLU A 105 -5.22 33.72 5.38
CA GLU A 105 -4.44 34.41 6.41
C GLU A 105 -3.52 33.44 7.15
N GLU A 106 -4.03 32.27 7.57
CA GLU A 106 -3.23 31.24 8.23
C GLU A 106 -2.08 30.73 7.33
N VAL A 107 -2.37 30.49 6.05
CA VAL A 107 -1.35 30.08 5.06
C VAL A 107 -0.30 31.16 4.89
N GLU A 108 -0.71 32.43 4.86
CA GLU A 108 0.19 33.57 4.72
C GLU A 108 1.07 33.76 5.97
N GLU A 109 0.52 33.57 7.17
CA GLU A 109 1.30 33.55 8.40
C GLU A 109 2.32 32.42 8.42
N CYS A 110 1.90 31.20 8.03
CA CYS A 110 2.81 30.06 7.90
C CYS A 110 3.93 30.35 6.89
N ARG A 111 3.59 30.98 5.75
CA ARG A 111 4.55 31.40 4.73
C ARG A 111 5.58 32.38 5.29
N ILE A 112 5.16 33.37 6.07
CA ILE A 112 6.05 34.35 6.70
C ILE A 112 6.95 33.67 7.74
N LYS A 113 6.40 32.80 8.60
CA LYS A 113 7.16 32.04 9.60
C LYS A 113 8.27 31.22 8.94
N VAL A 114 7.95 30.47 7.88
CA VAL A 114 8.92 29.69 7.10
C VAL A 114 9.96 30.60 6.45
N SER A 115 9.55 31.72 5.86
CA SER A 115 10.47 32.69 5.25
C SER A 115 11.48 33.23 6.27
N ASN A 116 11.03 33.57 7.48
CA ASN A 116 11.89 34.09 8.54
C ASN A 116 12.89 33.04 9.02
N ILE A 117 12.45 31.79 9.19
CA ILE A 117 13.34 30.66 9.55
C ILE A 117 14.41 30.47 8.46
N LEU A 118 14.01 30.51 7.19
CA LEU A 118 14.93 30.34 6.07
C LEU A 118 15.95 31.48 5.95
N GLN A 119 15.55 32.72 6.24
CA GLN A 119 16.44 33.89 6.22
C GLN A 119 17.38 33.95 7.42
N ALA A 120 16.91 33.51 8.60
CA ALA A 120 17.74 33.39 9.80
C ALA A 120 18.78 32.26 9.69
N SER A 121 18.50 31.24 8.87
CA SER A 121 19.42 30.14 8.62
C SER A 121 20.57 30.57 7.70
N LEU A 122 21.81 30.50 8.20
CA LEU A 122 23.00 30.76 7.39
C LEU A 122 23.17 29.71 6.30
N LYS A 123 23.78 30.12 5.18
CA LYS A 123 24.26 29.21 4.14
C LYS A 123 25.50 28.46 4.64
N SER A 124 25.92 27.44 3.90
CA SER A 124 27.16 26.68 4.18
C SER A 124 28.42 27.55 4.18
N ASP A 125 28.38 28.70 3.51
CA ASP A 125 29.44 29.71 3.46
C ASP A 125 29.41 30.71 4.64
N GLY A 126 28.47 30.56 5.58
CA GLY A 126 28.30 31.44 6.74
C GLY A 126 27.60 32.77 6.45
N SER A 127 27.13 33.01 5.22
CA SER A 127 26.40 34.23 4.86
C SER A 127 24.87 34.04 4.86
N GLN A 128 24.14 35.14 5.03
CA GLN A 128 22.67 35.13 5.07
C GLN A 128 22.05 34.90 3.69
N ARG A 129 20.83 34.34 3.68
CA ARG A 129 20.04 34.18 2.46
C ARG A 129 19.28 35.48 2.16
N TYR A 130 19.41 35.98 0.94
CA TYR A 130 18.63 37.12 0.46
C TYR A 130 17.43 36.65 -0.35
N ALA A 131 16.23 37.11 0.00
CA ALA A 131 15.03 36.83 -0.76
C ALA A 131 14.96 37.71 -2.01
N THR A 132 14.76 37.11 -3.18
CA THR A 132 14.53 37.86 -4.43
C THR A 132 13.09 38.37 -4.46
N PRO A 133 12.84 39.67 -4.71
CA PRO A 133 11.49 40.22 -4.74
C PRO A 133 10.60 39.56 -5.82
N LEU A 134 9.40 39.14 -5.44
CA LEU A 134 8.42 38.50 -6.34
C LEU A 134 8.11 39.34 -7.58
N LYS A 135 8.09 40.67 -7.45
CA LYS A 135 7.87 41.59 -8.57
C LYS A 135 8.93 41.44 -9.66
N GLN A 136 10.20 41.27 -9.27
CA GLN A 136 11.31 41.10 -10.20
C GLN A 136 11.23 39.75 -10.92
N ILE A 137 10.93 38.68 -10.17
CA ILE A 137 10.73 37.33 -10.73
C ILE A 137 9.56 37.34 -11.72
N ALA A 138 8.42 37.92 -11.36
CA ALA A 138 7.25 38.01 -12.23
C ALA A 138 7.51 38.84 -13.50
N ALA A 139 8.35 39.88 -13.41
CA ALA A 139 8.76 40.66 -14.58
C ALA A 139 9.76 39.91 -15.46
N HIS A 140 10.60 39.05 -14.89
CA HIS A 140 11.48 38.17 -15.64
C HIS A 140 10.68 37.06 -16.33
N ASN A 141 9.85 36.32 -15.59
CA ASN A 141 9.04 35.21 -16.12
C ASN A 141 8.13 35.66 -17.27
N ARG A 142 7.62 36.89 -17.24
CA ARG A 142 6.82 37.47 -18.34
C ARG A 142 7.61 37.72 -19.62
N ARG A 143 8.94 37.84 -19.55
CA ARG A 143 9.82 38.09 -20.71
C ARG A 143 10.45 36.83 -21.28
N VAL A 144 10.43 35.72 -20.54
CA VAL A 144 11.02 34.45 -20.97
C VAL A 144 10.04 33.73 -21.89
N THR A 145 10.51 33.39 -23.09
CA THR A 145 9.79 32.53 -24.05
C THR A 145 10.40 31.14 -24.06
N PRO A 146 9.58 30.07 -24.21
CA PRO A 146 10.11 28.72 -24.27
C PRO A 146 10.99 28.54 -25.51
N THR A 147 12.20 28.03 -25.32
CA THR A 147 13.10 27.61 -26.39
C THR A 147 12.87 26.13 -26.67
N ILE A 148 12.67 25.77 -27.94
CA ILE A 148 12.56 24.37 -28.36
C ILE A 148 13.99 23.85 -28.48
N ASP A 149 14.38 22.91 -27.63
CA ASP A 149 15.66 22.23 -27.71
C ASP A 149 15.57 21.09 -28.73
N GLU A 150 16.56 20.97 -29.63
CA GLU A 150 16.60 19.93 -30.67
C GLU A 150 16.75 18.52 -30.06
N PHE A 151 17.23 18.43 -28.81
CA PHE A 151 17.35 17.18 -28.05
C PHE A 151 16.12 16.88 -27.18
N SER A 152 15.10 17.73 -27.17
CA SER A 152 13.89 17.49 -26.41
C SER A 152 13.05 16.41 -27.08
N SER A 153 12.88 15.28 -26.38
CA SER A 153 11.95 14.24 -26.83
C SER A 153 10.56 14.86 -27.05
N PRO A 154 9.92 14.65 -28.22
CA PRO A 154 8.60 15.19 -28.47
C PRO A 154 7.61 14.65 -27.43
N CYS A 155 6.71 15.52 -26.97
CA CYS A 155 5.62 15.12 -26.10
C CYS A 155 4.84 13.99 -26.77
N PRO A 156 4.53 12.89 -26.07
CA PRO A 156 3.74 11.81 -26.63
C PRO A 156 2.43 12.36 -27.22
N PRO A 157 1.98 11.88 -28.40
CA PRO A 157 0.75 12.36 -28.99
C PRO A 157 -0.43 12.05 -28.07
N LEU A 158 -1.40 12.97 -28.05
CA LEU A 158 -2.65 12.74 -27.33
C LEU A 158 -3.37 11.53 -27.92
N LEU A 159 -3.76 10.59 -27.07
CA LEU A 159 -4.49 9.40 -27.45
C LEU A 159 -5.98 9.75 -27.61
N HIS A 160 -6.56 9.22 -28.70
CA HIS A 160 -8.01 9.12 -28.93
C HIS A 160 -8.39 7.63 -28.94
N PRO A 161 -8.45 7.00 -27.77
CA PRO A 161 -8.66 5.57 -27.67
C PRO A 161 -10.12 5.25 -28.00
N SER A 162 -10.34 4.10 -28.64
CA SER A 162 -11.68 3.53 -28.85
C SER A 162 -11.98 2.38 -27.87
N GLU A 163 -11.01 2.03 -27.02
CA GLU A 163 -11.11 0.94 -26.05
C GLU A 163 -12.03 1.30 -24.89
N ASP A 164 -12.64 0.29 -24.27
CA ASP A 164 -13.58 0.51 -23.15
C ASP A 164 -12.88 1.03 -21.89
N TYR A 165 -11.62 0.65 -21.68
CA TYR A 165 -10.81 1.15 -20.58
C TYR A 165 -9.35 1.28 -21.00
N LEU A 166 -8.62 2.18 -20.34
CA LEU A 166 -7.17 2.30 -20.40
C LEU A 166 -6.61 2.31 -18.98
N ILE A 167 -5.39 1.84 -18.82
CA ILE A 167 -4.71 1.77 -17.52
C ILE A 167 -3.34 2.41 -17.60
N GLY A 168 -2.77 2.70 -16.42
CA GLY A 168 -1.36 3.06 -16.32
C GLY A 168 -1.05 4.38 -17.03
N ASP A 169 0.17 4.45 -17.57
CA ASP A 169 0.72 5.69 -18.11
C ASP A 169 -0.05 6.19 -19.35
N GLN A 170 -0.79 5.29 -20.03
CA GLN A 170 -1.65 5.65 -21.16
C GLN A 170 -2.74 6.66 -20.75
N VAL A 171 -3.18 6.62 -19.49
CA VAL A 171 -4.17 7.55 -18.94
C VAL A 171 -3.69 9.00 -18.99
N LEU A 172 -2.37 9.24 -18.86
CA LEU A 172 -1.78 10.58 -18.88
C LEU A 172 -1.86 11.23 -20.27
N ASN A 173 -1.91 10.42 -21.33
CA ASN A 173 -1.90 10.88 -22.70
C ASN A 173 -3.32 11.05 -23.28
N ILE A 174 -4.37 10.78 -22.50
CA ILE A 174 -5.76 10.91 -22.98
C ILE A 174 -6.09 12.39 -23.22
N SER A 175 -6.62 12.70 -24.41
CA SER A 175 -7.08 14.06 -24.73
C SER A 175 -8.11 14.57 -23.70
N PRO A 176 -8.05 15.85 -23.28
CA PRO A 176 -9.00 16.41 -22.34
C PRO A 176 -10.45 16.39 -22.88
N GLU A 177 -10.63 16.28 -24.18
CA GLU A 177 -11.94 16.22 -24.83
C GLU A 177 -12.52 14.79 -24.90
N ALA A 178 -11.67 13.77 -24.78
CA ALA A 178 -12.09 12.38 -24.95
C ALA A 178 -13.09 11.92 -23.86
N PRO A 179 -14.14 11.15 -24.20
CA PRO A 179 -15.24 10.81 -23.30
C PRO A 179 -14.87 9.69 -22.32
N TYR A 180 -13.86 9.93 -21.47
CA TYR A 180 -13.40 9.01 -20.43
C TYR A 180 -13.55 9.63 -19.04
N HIS A 181 -13.98 8.80 -18.09
CA HIS A 181 -13.80 9.04 -16.66
C HIS A 181 -12.40 8.62 -16.25
N ILE A 182 -11.73 9.38 -15.40
CA ILE A 182 -10.40 9.03 -14.86
C ILE A 182 -10.56 8.79 -13.37
N HIS A 183 -10.12 7.62 -12.92
CA HIS A 183 -10.23 7.18 -11.54
C HIS A 183 -8.87 6.79 -10.98
N PHE A 184 -8.64 7.18 -9.73
CA PHE A 184 -7.52 6.71 -8.91
C PHE A 184 -8.10 5.86 -7.78
N PRO A 185 -8.12 4.53 -7.91
CA PRO A 185 -8.77 3.64 -6.92
C PRO A 185 -8.12 3.68 -5.54
N TRP A 186 -6.86 4.12 -5.48
CA TRP A 186 -6.09 4.26 -4.25
C TRP A 186 -5.74 5.74 -4.02
N GLN A 187 -6.07 6.29 -2.86
CA GLN A 187 -5.78 7.69 -2.53
C GLN A 187 -5.48 7.86 -1.04
N ARG A 188 -4.41 8.61 -0.73
CA ARG A 188 -3.96 8.91 0.65
C ARG A 188 -3.73 7.65 1.51
N GLY A 189 -3.25 6.58 0.89
CA GLY A 189 -2.98 5.32 1.58
C GLY A 189 -4.20 4.43 1.79
N ASP A 190 -5.37 4.82 1.26
CA ASP A 190 -6.60 4.06 1.42
C ASP A 190 -7.38 3.93 0.10
N LEU A 191 -8.44 3.12 0.10
CA LEU A 191 -9.37 3.00 -1.02
C LEU A 191 -10.13 4.30 -1.25
N ASN A 192 -10.18 4.77 -2.49
CA ASN A 192 -10.85 6.01 -2.86
C ASN A 192 -12.37 5.82 -3.01
N THR A 193 -13.06 5.62 -1.88
CA THR A 193 -14.52 5.51 -1.85
C THR A 193 -15.18 6.88 -1.77
N HIS A 194 -16.25 7.10 -2.55
CA HIS A 194 -17.00 8.36 -2.56
C HIS A 194 -18.39 8.20 -3.20
N SER A 195 -19.29 9.16 -2.98
CA SER A 195 -20.66 9.14 -3.52
C SER A 195 -20.78 9.36 -5.04
N GLY A 196 -19.70 9.78 -5.70
CA GLY A 196 -19.67 9.95 -7.16
C GLY A 196 -19.53 8.65 -7.97
N ILE A 197 -19.53 8.78 -9.30
CA ILE A 197 -19.39 7.67 -10.26
C ILE A 197 -18.11 6.87 -10.01
N SER A 198 -18.22 5.54 -10.01
CA SER A 198 -17.14 4.59 -9.70
C SER A 198 -16.58 4.67 -8.27
N GLY A 199 -17.28 5.36 -7.35
CA GLY A 199 -16.81 5.50 -5.97
C GLY A 199 -17.36 4.49 -4.97
N SER A 200 -18.23 3.57 -5.40
CA SER A 200 -18.65 2.46 -4.53
C SER A 200 -17.49 1.50 -4.32
N LEU A 201 -17.46 0.83 -3.16
CA LEU A 201 -16.42 -0.14 -2.84
C LEU A 201 -16.27 -1.22 -3.93
N THR A 202 -17.40 -1.71 -4.45
CA THR A 202 -17.43 -2.69 -5.55
C THR A 202 -16.82 -2.17 -6.84
N ALA A 203 -17.05 -0.90 -7.19
CA ALA A 203 -16.49 -0.29 -8.39
C ALA A 203 -14.98 -0.07 -8.24
N VAL A 204 -14.54 0.40 -7.08
CA VAL A 204 -13.12 0.55 -6.75
C VAL A 204 -12.40 -0.80 -6.80
N MET A 205 -13.00 -1.87 -6.28
CA MET A 205 -12.43 -3.22 -6.34
C MET A 205 -12.32 -3.75 -7.78
N ALA A 206 -13.34 -3.54 -8.61
CA ALA A 206 -13.29 -3.91 -10.03
C ALA A 206 -12.24 -3.10 -10.80
N ASP A 207 -12.04 -1.83 -10.44
CA ASP A 207 -10.98 -0.99 -10.98
C ASP A 207 -9.59 -1.50 -10.58
N LEU A 208 -9.39 -1.85 -9.31
CA LEU A 208 -8.15 -2.47 -8.81
C LEU A 208 -7.86 -3.79 -9.53
N GLU A 209 -8.84 -4.68 -9.64
CA GLU A 209 -8.73 -5.96 -10.35
C GLU A 209 -8.25 -5.74 -11.80
N THR A 210 -8.89 -4.79 -12.49
CA THR A 210 -8.57 -4.49 -13.89
C THR A 210 -7.14 -3.96 -14.01
N ILE A 211 -6.75 -3.01 -13.16
CA ILE A 211 -5.40 -2.42 -13.18
C ILE A 211 -4.35 -3.48 -12.85
N TRP A 212 -4.54 -4.25 -11.78
CA TRP A 212 -3.55 -5.21 -11.30
C TRP A 212 -3.39 -6.38 -12.28
N SER A 213 -4.49 -6.94 -12.79
CA SER A 213 -4.44 -8.03 -13.74
C SER A 213 -3.69 -7.63 -15.01
N CYS A 214 -4.03 -6.48 -15.58
CA CYS A 214 -3.38 -6.02 -16.80
C CYS A 214 -1.93 -5.56 -16.53
N ALA A 215 -1.63 -4.96 -15.38
CA ALA A 215 -0.25 -4.61 -15.03
C ALA A 215 0.65 -5.86 -14.90
N ILE A 216 0.12 -6.94 -14.34
CA ILE A 216 0.84 -8.23 -14.25
C ILE A 216 1.03 -8.83 -15.64
N GLU A 217 0.01 -8.82 -16.48
CA GLU A 217 0.10 -9.31 -17.87
C GLU A 217 1.14 -8.51 -18.68
N ASP A 218 1.08 -7.17 -18.63
CA ASP A 218 1.94 -6.29 -19.42
C ASP A 218 3.40 -6.25 -18.94
N LYS A 219 3.63 -6.29 -17.62
CA LYS A 219 4.98 -6.11 -17.04
C LYS A 219 5.66 -7.42 -16.70
N LEU A 220 4.92 -8.41 -16.23
CA LEU A 220 5.48 -9.71 -15.81
C LEU A 220 5.27 -10.81 -16.86
N GLY A 221 4.45 -10.58 -17.88
CA GLY A 221 4.17 -11.54 -18.93
C GLY A 221 3.40 -12.78 -18.45
N ILE A 222 2.66 -12.65 -17.35
CA ILE A 222 1.92 -13.76 -16.72
C ILE A 222 0.44 -13.60 -17.07
N SER A 223 -0.15 -14.60 -17.73
CA SER A 223 -1.58 -14.56 -18.06
C SER A 223 -2.44 -14.79 -16.81
N ARG A 224 -3.64 -14.19 -16.76
CA ARG A 224 -4.63 -14.43 -15.67
C ARG A 224 -4.87 -15.92 -15.37
N LYS A 225 -4.80 -16.80 -16.37
CA LYS A 225 -5.01 -18.26 -16.18
C LYS A 225 -3.92 -18.92 -15.33
N GLU A 226 -2.76 -18.30 -15.27
CA GLU A 226 -1.59 -18.81 -14.56
C GLU A 226 -1.54 -18.31 -13.12
N PHE A 227 -2.37 -17.34 -12.71
CA PHE A 227 -2.36 -16.78 -11.36
C PHE A 227 -2.49 -17.85 -10.26
N LYS A 228 -3.21 -18.94 -10.53
CA LYS A 228 -3.32 -20.13 -9.65
C LYS A 228 -2.00 -20.83 -9.33
N ASN A 229 -0.95 -20.59 -10.11
CA ASN A 229 0.38 -21.15 -9.89
C ASN A 229 1.28 -20.19 -9.08
N PHE A 230 0.84 -18.95 -8.87
CA PHE A 230 1.59 -17.91 -8.18
C PHE A 230 0.97 -17.59 -6.82
N ARG A 231 1.83 -17.19 -5.89
CA ARG A 231 1.45 -16.58 -4.62
C ARG A 231 1.56 -15.07 -4.75
N CYS A 232 0.67 -14.32 -4.12
CA CYS A 232 0.69 -12.87 -4.13
C CYS A 232 1.03 -12.33 -2.73
N CYS A 233 1.93 -11.36 -2.64
CA CYS A 233 2.19 -10.60 -1.43
C CYS A 233 1.72 -9.17 -1.65
N VAL A 234 0.73 -8.71 -0.88
CA VAL A 234 0.25 -7.33 -0.93
C VAL A 234 0.82 -6.53 0.23
N VAL A 235 1.40 -5.39 -0.11
CA VAL A 235 1.98 -4.46 0.84
C VAL A 235 0.93 -3.45 1.30
N ILE A 236 0.79 -3.28 2.60
CA ILE A 236 -0.24 -2.44 3.23
C ILE A 236 0.44 -1.38 4.13
N PRO A 237 -0.06 -0.13 4.14
CA PRO A 237 0.46 0.91 5.02
C PRO A 237 0.26 0.57 6.52
N ALA A 238 1.06 1.19 7.38
CA ALA A 238 0.99 0.97 8.83
C ALA A 238 -0.38 1.30 9.45
N LEU A 239 -1.08 2.28 8.89
CA LEU A 239 -2.45 2.61 9.25
C LEU A 239 -3.38 2.04 8.16
N TYR A 240 -4.06 0.94 8.46
CA TYR A 240 -4.95 0.26 7.54
C TYR A 240 -6.32 0.01 8.16
N SER A 241 -7.36 0.01 7.32
CA SER A 241 -8.69 -0.47 7.69
C SER A 241 -8.76 -1.98 7.48
N ARG A 242 -9.11 -2.73 8.55
CA ARG A 242 -9.30 -4.19 8.47
C ARG A 242 -10.29 -4.60 7.39
N GLU A 243 -11.35 -3.81 7.22
CA GLU A 243 -12.37 -4.05 6.18
C GLU A 243 -11.74 -4.03 4.78
N HIS A 244 -10.88 -3.05 4.48
CA HIS A 244 -10.26 -2.95 3.18
C HIS A 244 -9.24 -4.06 2.93
N VAL A 245 -8.49 -4.48 3.95
CA VAL A 245 -7.58 -5.62 3.85
C VAL A 245 -8.35 -6.89 3.49
N VAL A 246 -9.47 -7.17 4.16
CA VAL A 246 -10.32 -8.34 3.85
C VAL A 246 -10.81 -8.30 2.40
N HIS A 247 -11.27 -7.15 1.91
CA HIS A 247 -11.72 -7.03 0.53
C HIS A 247 -10.57 -7.21 -0.48
N ILE A 248 -9.38 -6.68 -0.19
CA ILE A 248 -8.19 -6.86 -1.05
C ILE A 248 -7.75 -8.33 -1.07
N THR A 249 -7.73 -9.01 0.08
CA THR A 249 -7.36 -10.43 0.16
C THR A 249 -8.36 -11.29 -0.61
N ARG A 250 -9.67 -11.03 -0.48
CA ARG A 250 -10.72 -11.69 -1.28
C ARG A 250 -10.58 -11.40 -2.77
N LEU A 251 -10.23 -10.17 -3.14
CA LEU A 251 -9.96 -9.82 -4.54
C LEU A 251 -8.82 -10.69 -5.12
N LEU A 252 -7.73 -10.85 -4.37
CA LEU A 252 -6.57 -11.63 -4.81
C LEU A 252 -6.86 -13.15 -4.87
N LEU A 253 -7.55 -13.69 -3.87
CA LEU A 253 -7.84 -15.13 -3.78
C LEU A 253 -9.03 -15.54 -4.64
N ASP A 254 -10.20 -14.90 -4.45
CA ASP A 254 -11.45 -15.33 -5.05
C ASP A 254 -11.62 -14.83 -6.48
N THR A 255 -11.24 -13.57 -6.74
CA THR A 255 -11.50 -12.92 -8.04
C THR A 255 -10.34 -13.14 -9.02
N MET A 256 -9.11 -12.87 -8.58
CA MET A 256 -7.91 -13.07 -9.41
C MET A 256 -7.43 -14.52 -9.42
N GLY A 257 -7.73 -15.31 -8.39
CA GLY A 257 -7.43 -16.75 -8.37
C GLY A 257 -5.98 -17.09 -8.03
N PHE A 258 -5.31 -16.29 -7.20
CA PHE A 258 -3.96 -16.64 -6.71
C PHE A 258 -4.00 -17.86 -5.79
N ALA A 259 -2.91 -18.63 -5.78
CA ALA A 259 -2.80 -19.83 -4.94
C ALA A 259 -2.82 -19.51 -3.44
N ALA A 260 -2.19 -18.40 -3.06
CA ALA A 260 -2.10 -17.90 -1.70
C ALA A 260 -1.88 -16.39 -1.72
N CYS A 261 -2.29 -15.72 -0.65
CA CYS A 261 -2.12 -14.29 -0.45
C CYS A 261 -1.44 -14.02 0.89
N PHE A 262 -0.39 -13.21 0.87
CA PHE A 262 0.29 -12.72 2.07
C PHE A 262 0.08 -11.23 2.20
N VAL A 263 -0.20 -10.77 3.42
CA VAL A 263 -0.32 -9.36 3.74
C VAL A 263 0.95 -8.92 4.47
N PHE A 264 1.63 -7.91 3.94
CA PHE A 264 2.84 -7.36 4.52
C PHE A 264 2.64 -5.91 4.95
N GLN A 265 2.70 -5.65 6.25
CA GLN A 265 2.61 -4.30 6.78
C GLN A 265 3.96 -3.58 6.67
N VAL A 266 3.97 -2.39 6.07
CA VAL A 266 5.18 -1.56 6.00
C VAL A 266 5.14 -0.50 7.07
N SER A 267 6.10 -0.58 7.99
CA SER A 267 6.45 0.51 8.91
C SER A 267 7.44 1.49 8.28
N ASP A 268 8.35 1.01 7.43
CA ASP A 268 9.40 1.81 6.77
C ASP A 268 9.57 1.46 5.29
N VAL A 269 9.60 2.49 4.43
CA VAL A 269 9.71 2.34 2.96
C VAL A 269 10.97 1.58 2.52
N HIS A 270 12.05 1.64 3.33
CA HIS A 270 13.28 0.88 3.08
C HIS A 270 13.07 -0.64 3.14
N GLN A 271 12.09 -1.14 3.91
CA GLN A 271 11.82 -2.58 3.99
C GLN A 271 11.27 -3.15 2.69
N ILE A 272 10.58 -2.33 1.89
CA ILE A 272 10.07 -2.75 0.58
C ILE A 272 11.23 -3.00 -0.38
N GLU A 273 12.22 -2.10 -0.40
CA GLU A 273 13.38 -2.25 -1.29
C GLU A 273 14.24 -3.45 -0.90
N VAL A 274 14.32 -3.76 0.40
CA VAL A 274 14.95 -4.99 0.92
C VAL A 274 14.17 -6.24 0.49
N MET A 275 12.83 -6.22 0.52
CA MET A 275 11.99 -7.36 0.10
C MET A 275 12.13 -7.68 -1.40
N PHE A 276 12.47 -6.71 -2.24
CA PHE A 276 12.79 -6.93 -3.66
C PHE A 276 14.28 -7.27 -3.90
N ARG A 277 15.18 -7.15 -2.92
CA ARG A 277 16.64 -7.19 -3.16
C ARG A 277 17.40 -8.39 -2.61
N PHE A 278 16.86 -9.26 -1.77
CA PHE A 278 17.31 -10.66 -1.53
C PHE A 278 16.64 -11.24 -0.26
N GLU A 279 16.45 -12.56 -0.28
CA GLU A 279 15.97 -13.46 0.79
C GLU A 279 14.73 -13.01 1.58
N MET A 280 13.60 -13.66 1.28
CA MET A 280 12.49 -13.79 2.23
C MET A 280 13.10 -14.20 3.58
N PRO A 281 13.06 -13.35 4.62
CA PRO A 281 13.59 -13.72 5.91
C PRO A 281 12.80 -14.93 6.40
N SER A 282 13.52 -15.99 6.77
CA SER A 282 13.00 -17.19 7.45
C SER A 282 12.31 -16.88 8.79
N THR A 283 12.29 -15.62 9.21
CA THR A 283 11.58 -15.09 10.35
C THR A 283 10.38 -14.25 9.90
N MET A 284 9.32 -14.93 9.43
CA MET A 284 8.00 -14.33 9.26
C MET A 284 7.31 -14.18 10.63
N SER A 285 7.69 -13.16 11.41
CA SER A 285 7.04 -12.84 12.68
C SER A 285 5.90 -11.81 12.57
N ASN A 286 5.64 -11.26 11.37
CA ASN A 286 4.63 -10.22 11.14
C ASN A 286 3.61 -10.56 10.04
N LEU A 287 3.47 -11.83 9.64
CA LEU A 287 2.33 -12.23 8.82
C LEU A 287 1.08 -12.30 9.68
N MET A 288 0.10 -11.45 9.39
CA MET A 288 -1.28 -11.75 9.75
C MET A 288 -1.81 -12.73 8.70
N GLU A 289 -1.91 -14.00 9.07
CA GLU A 289 -2.84 -14.91 8.42
C GLU A 289 -4.25 -14.45 8.79
N VAL A 290 -5.05 -14.15 7.77
CA VAL A 290 -6.48 -13.95 7.91
C VAL A 290 -7.12 -15.24 7.44
N GLU A 291 -7.53 -16.08 8.39
CA GLU A 291 -8.39 -17.25 8.14
C GLU A 291 -9.76 -16.84 7.56
#